data_AF-A0A0S3TQ17-F1
#
_entry.id   AF-A0A0S3TQ17-F1
#
_cell.length_a   1.000
_cell.length_b   1.000
_cell.length_c   1.000
_cell.angle_alpha   90.00
_cell.angle_beta   90.00
_cell.angle_gamma   90.00
#
_symmetry.space_group_name_H-M   'P 1'
#
loop_
_entity.id
_entity.type
_entity.pdbx_description
1 polymer ?
#
loop_
_entity_poly.entity_id
_entity_poly.type
_entity_poly.pdbx_seq_one_letter_code
_entity_poly.pdbx_strand_id
1 'polypeptide(L)'
;MTTITLQLSPELEQKLRESIARHDAESIRQLLADAFAPTVEVLLGQIPTQFNDEELGDDELEASIDNLLEEFELYTGSNLPTLSDYAVSREGIYEDHP
;
A
#
# COMPACT_ATOMS: atom_id res chain seq x y z
N MET A 1 25.30 -7.64 -3.25
CA MET A 1 24.89 -8.67 -2.27
C MET A 1 24.26 -7.94 -1.11
N THR A 2 22.96 -8.13 -0.89
CA THR A 2 22.23 -7.54 0.23
C THR A 2 22.35 -8.47 1.44
N THR A 3 22.98 -8.00 2.51
CA THR A 3 23.10 -8.72 3.79
C THR A 3 22.06 -8.17 4.76
N ILE A 4 21.09 -9.00 5.14
CA ILE A 4 20.06 -8.66 6.14
C ILE A 4 20.48 -9.33 7.45
N THR A 5 20.66 -8.55 8.51
CA THR A 5 20.98 -9.05 9.85
C THR A 5 19.70 -9.42 10.58
N LEU A 6 19.43 -10.71 10.75
CA LEU A 6 18.29 -11.22 11.51
C LEU A 6 18.74 -11.50 12.96
N GLN A 7 18.06 -10.87 13.93
CA GLN A 7 18.22 -11.21 15.33
C GLN A 7 17.26 -12.36 15.67
N LEU A 8 17.81 -13.54 15.90
CA LEU A 8 17.03 -14.73 16.25
C LEU A 8 16.90 -14.83 17.78
N SER A 9 15.74 -15.30 18.25
CA SER A 9 15.56 -15.70 19.64
C SER A 9 16.35 -16.99 19.92
N PRO A 10 16.77 -17.24 21.18
CA PRO A 10 17.54 -18.44 21.53
C PRO A 10 16.81 -19.75 21.21
N GLU A 11 15.47 -19.75 21.24
CA GLU A 11 14.63 -20.89 20.89
C GLU A 11 14.67 -21.21 19.39
N LEU A 12 14.64 -20.18 18.55
CA LEU A 12 14.75 -20.34 17.09
C LEU A 12 16.17 -20.73 16.67
N GLU A 13 17.20 -20.20 17.34
CA GLU A 13 18.60 -20.60 17.12
C GLU A 13 18.81 -22.09 17.41
N GLN A 14 18.20 -22.60 18.50
CA GLN A 14 18.29 -24.01 18.85
C GLN A 14 17.65 -24.91 17.79
N LYS A 15 16.43 -24.57 17.34
CA LYS A 15 15.74 -25.30 16.27
C LYS A 15 16.49 -25.22 14.93
N LEU A 16 17.07 -24.07 14.60
CA LEU A 16 17.90 -23.90 13.41
C LEU A 16 19.14 -24.81 13.46
N ARG A 17 19.83 -24.87 14.61
CA ARG A 17 20.97 -25.78 14.81
C ARG A 17 20.57 -27.24 14.69
N GLU A 18 19.42 -27.63 15.22
CA GLU A 18 18.89 -28.99 15.10
C GLU A 18 18.56 -29.37 13.65
N SER A 19 17.94 -28.46 12.88
CA SER A 19 17.66 -28.66 11.46
C SER A 19 18.91 -28.69 10.59
N ILE A 20 19.93 -27.89 10.93
CA ILE A 20 21.27 -27.95 10.28
C ILE A 20 21.92 -29.29 10.54
N ALA A 21 21.89 -29.80 11.77
CA ALA A 21 22.43 -31.11 12.10
C ALA A 21 21.75 -32.24 11.31
N ARG A 22 20.44 -32.10 11.03
CA ARG A 22 19.66 -33.02 10.21
C ARG A 22 19.79 -32.80 8.70
N HIS A 23 20.56 -31.80 8.26
CA HIS A 23 20.70 -31.40 6.85
C HIS A 23 19.36 -31.12 6.14
N ASP A 24 18.36 -30.71 6.91
CA ASP A 24 17.01 -30.48 6.37
C ASP A 24 16.86 -29.04 5.91
N ALA A 25 17.20 -28.83 4.63
CA ALA A 25 17.10 -27.53 3.97
C ALA A 25 15.66 -27.02 3.83
N GLU A 26 14.65 -27.89 3.91
CA GLU A 26 13.24 -27.47 3.84
C GLU A 26 12.79 -26.89 5.17
N SER A 27 13.08 -27.60 6.27
CA SER A 27 12.84 -27.10 7.63
C SER A 27 13.58 -25.80 7.92
N ILE A 28 14.82 -25.63 7.45
CA ILE A 28 15.58 -24.38 7.60
C ILE A 28 14.88 -23.23 6.87
N ARG A 29 14.40 -23.45 5.65
CA ARG A 29 13.72 -22.41 4.86
C ARG A 29 12.39 -22.01 5.48
N GLN A 30 11.59 -22.96 5.95
CA GLN A 30 10.33 -22.68 6.65
C GLN A 30 10.58 -21.90 7.94
N LEU A 31 11.54 -22.34 8.76
CA LEU A 31 11.86 -21.67 10.02
C LEU A 31 12.34 -20.23 9.81
N LEU A 32 13.15 -19.99 8.77
CA LEU A 32 13.56 -18.63 8.42
C LEU A 32 12.37 -17.80 7.91
N ALA A 33 11.51 -18.35 7.03
CA ALA A 33 10.34 -17.65 6.53
C ALA A 33 9.38 -17.23 7.66
N ASP A 34 9.12 -18.14 8.61
CA ASP A 34 8.28 -17.87 9.78
C ASP A 34 8.93 -16.82 10.71
N ALA A 35 10.25 -16.85 10.88
CA ALA A 35 10.97 -15.87 11.69
C ALA A 35 10.97 -14.47 11.04
N PHE A 36 10.94 -14.40 9.70
CA PHE A 36 10.87 -13.14 8.97
C PHE A 36 9.46 -12.54 8.91
N ALA A 37 8.41 -13.35 8.98
CA ALA A 37 7.01 -12.89 8.93
C ALA A 37 6.72 -11.68 9.85
N PRO A 38 7.04 -11.70 11.16
CA PRO A 38 6.76 -10.55 12.03
C PRO A 38 7.59 -9.30 11.67
N THR A 39 8.82 -9.48 11.19
CA THR A 39 9.66 -8.33 10.77
C THR A 39 9.13 -7.72 9.47
N VAL A 40 8.67 -8.56 8.54
CA VAL A 40 8.06 -8.11 7.28
C VAL A 40 6.73 -7.41 7.56
N GLU A 41 5.87 -7.92 8.45
CA GLU A 41 4.64 -7.24 8.84
C GLU A 41 4.90 -5.86 9.46
N VAL A 42 5.90 -5.74 10.34
CA VAL A 42 6.31 -4.44 10.91
C VAL A 42 6.83 -3.51 9.81
N LEU A 43 7.67 -4.00 8.90
CA LEU A 43 8.18 -3.21 7.78
C LEU A 43 7.06 -2.78 6.83
N LEU A 44 6.11 -3.68 6.54
CA LEU A 44 4.96 -3.38 5.69
C LEU A 44 4.03 -2.34 6.34
N GLY A 45 3.84 -2.38 7.66
CA GLY A 45 3.11 -1.34 8.40
C GLY A 45 3.87 -0.02 8.54
N GLN A 46 5.20 -0.02 8.36
CA GLN A 46 6.05 1.17 8.33
C GLN A 46 6.19 1.78 6.93
N ILE A 47 5.85 1.05 5.87
CA ILE A 47 5.68 1.67 4.56
C ILE A 47 4.46 2.56 4.72
N PRO A 48 4.59 3.90 4.61
CA PRO A 48 3.40 4.72 4.47
C PRO A 48 2.71 4.20 3.22
N THR A 49 1.62 3.46 3.40
CA THR A 49 0.63 3.28 2.36
C THR A 49 0.26 4.70 2.01
N GLN A 50 0.71 5.16 0.84
CA GLN A 50 0.55 6.51 0.29
C GLN A 50 -0.93 6.91 0.11
N PHE A 51 -1.84 6.14 0.70
CA PHE A 51 -3.28 6.19 0.57
C PHE A 51 -4.04 5.98 1.90
N ASN A 52 -3.40 5.70 3.05
CA ASN A 52 -4.15 5.30 4.25
C ASN A 52 -3.74 5.91 5.61
N ASP A 53 -2.77 6.82 5.73
CA ASP A 53 -2.39 7.33 7.08
C ASP A 53 -1.91 8.79 7.11
N GLU A 54 -2.19 9.59 6.10
CA GLU A 54 -2.40 11.02 6.35
C GLU A 54 -3.90 11.19 6.53
N GLU A 55 -4.34 11.01 7.77
CA GLU A 55 -5.55 11.65 8.27
C GLU A 55 -5.28 13.16 8.11
N LEU A 56 -5.47 13.68 6.89
CA LEU A 56 -5.47 15.11 6.63
C LEU A 56 -6.43 15.65 7.69
N GLY A 57 -5.92 16.46 8.60
CA GLY A 57 -6.80 17.11 9.57
C GLY A 57 -7.91 17.80 8.80
N ASP A 58 -9.12 17.82 9.34
CA ASP A 58 -10.30 18.39 8.65
C ASP A 58 -9.99 19.74 7.97
N ASP A 59 -9.14 20.56 8.62
CA ASP A 59 -8.64 21.85 8.12
C ASP A 59 -7.76 21.76 6.85
N GLU A 60 -6.89 20.75 6.74
CA GLU A 60 -6.01 20.55 5.58
C GLU A 60 -6.77 19.97 4.39
N LEU A 61 -7.74 19.10 4.68
CA LEU A 61 -8.68 18.60 3.69
C LEU A 61 -9.55 19.75 3.14
N GLU A 62 -10.10 20.58 4.01
CA GLU A 62 -10.91 21.75 3.62
C GLU A 62 -10.08 22.72 2.75
N ALA A 63 -8.85 23.04 3.15
CA ALA A 63 -7.96 23.88 2.35
C ALA A 63 -7.61 23.26 0.98
N SER A 64 -7.51 21.94 0.89
CA SER A 64 -7.26 21.24 -0.38
C SER A 64 -8.49 21.27 -1.29
N ILE A 65 -9.69 21.14 -0.73
CA ILE A 65 -10.96 21.24 -1.47
C ILE A 65 -11.15 22.67 -1.98
N ASP A 66 -10.89 23.68 -1.16
CA ASP A 66 -11.01 25.08 -1.55
C ASP A 66 -10.07 25.43 -2.71
N ASN A 67 -8.81 25.00 -2.65
CA ASN A 67 -7.86 25.19 -3.76
C ASN A 67 -8.34 24.49 -5.05
N LEU A 68 -8.88 23.28 -4.93
CA LEU A 68 -9.40 22.54 -6.09
C LEU A 68 -10.58 23.26 -6.73
N LEU A 69 -11.47 23.84 -5.93
CA LEU A 69 -12.62 24.59 -6.42
C LEU A 69 -12.20 25.89 -7.11
N GLU A 70 -11.24 26.63 -6.53
CA GLU A 70 -10.68 27.83 -7.16
C GLU A 70 -9.99 27.49 -8.51
N GLU A 71 -9.24 26.40 -8.57
CA GLU A 71 -8.60 25.92 -9.79
C GLU A 71 -9.64 25.51 -10.84
N PHE A 72 -10.68 24.80 -10.43
CA PHE A 72 -11.77 24.40 -11.31
C PHE A 72 -12.50 25.62 -11.89
N GLU A 73 -12.81 26.64 -11.07
CA GLU A 73 -13.43 27.88 -11.54
C GLU A 73 -12.53 28.63 -12.54
N LEU A 74 -11.22 28.66 -12.30
CA LEU A 74 -10.24 29.26 -13.20
C LEU A 74 -10.26 28.60 -14.59
N TYR A 75 -10.31 27.27 -14.66
CA TYR A 75 -10.24 26.54 -15.92
C TYR A 75 -11.58 26.35 -16.63
N THR A 76 -12.68 26.25 -15.89
CA THR A 76 -14.00 25.98 -16.47
C THR A 76 -14.80 27.24 -16.76
N GLY A 77 -14.61 28.32 -15.98
CA GLY A 77 -15.29 29.60 -16.15
C GLY A 77 -16.78 29.46 -16.50
N SER A 78 -17.26 30.24 -17.48
CA SER A 78 -18.62 30.12 -18.03
C SER A 78 -18.78 29.12 -19.18
N ASN A 79 -17.74 28.34 -19.51
CA ASN A 79 -17.71 27.45 -20.68
C ASN A 79 -17.76 25.97 -20.25
N LEU A 80 -18.52 25.65 -19.21
CA LEU A 80 -18.78 24.28 -18.82
C LEU A 80 -19.53 23.56 -19.96
N PRO A 81 -18.92 22.56 -20.62
CA PRO A 81 -19.64 21.75 -21.58
C PRO A 81 -20.75 21.02 -20.84
N THR A 82 -22.01 21.29 -21.19
CA THR A 82 -23.14 20.54 -20.68
C THR A 82 -23.11 19.13 -21.26
N LEU A 83 -22.74 18.16 -20.42
CA LEU A 83 -22.86 16.75 -20.76
C LEU A 83 -24.34 16.34 -20.68
N SER A 84 -24.77 15.52 -21.62
CA SER A 84 -26.10 14.92 -21.54
C SER A 84 -26.14 13.87 -20.43
N ASP A 85 -27.31 13.63 -19.85
CA ASP A 85 -27.49 12.59 -18.81
C ASP A 85 -26.99 11.21 -19.28
N TYR A 86 -27.09 10.95 -20.59
CA TYR A 86 -26.55 9.73 -21.20
C TYR A 86 -25.02 9.67 -21.13
N ALA A 87 -24.33 10.77 -21.44
CA ALA A 87 -22.87 10.85 -21.41
C ALA A 87 -22.29 10.66 -20.00
N VAL A 88 -23.06 11.00 -18.95
CA VAL A 88 -22.67 10.76 -17.55
C VAL A 88 -23.18 9.42 -17.01
N SER A 89 -23.92 8.65 -17.81
CA SER A 89 -24.41 7.33 -17.40
C SER A 89 -23.30 6.29 -17.45
N ARG A 90 -23.44 5.22 -16.65
CA ARG A 90 -22.53 4.06 -16.72
C ARG A 90 -22.48 3.49 -18.14
N GLU A 91 -23.63 3.34 -18.81
CA GLU A 91 -23.70 2.84 -20.18
C GLU A 91 -22.88 3.70 -21.15
N GLY A 92 -23.00 5.03 -21.05
CA GLY A 92 -22.30 5.97 -21.93
C GLY A 92 -20.80 6.07 -21.67
N ILE A 93 -20.34 5.90 -20.43
CA ILE A 93 -18.90 5.93 -20.08
C ILE A 93 -18.14 4.72 -20.65
N TYR A 94 -18.81 3.56 -20.77
CA TYR A 94 -18.19 2.30 -21.19
C TYR A 94 -18.59 1.84 -22.61
N GLU A 95 -19.30 2.68 -23.39
CA GLU A 95 -19.77 2.31 -24.73
C GLU A 95 -18.62 1.86 -25.66
N ASP A 96 -17.47 2.53 -25.58
CA ASP A 96 -16.27 2.21 -26.36
C ASP A 96 -15.34 1.18 -25.69
N HIS A 97 -15.72 0.68 -24.51
CA HIS A 97 -14.90 -0.21 -23.67
C HIS A 97 -15.71 -1.40 -23.13
N PRO A 98 -16.04 -2.40 -23.98
CA PRO A 98 -16.78 -3.59 -23.59
C PRO A 98 -16.01 -4.58 -22.72
#